data_AF-A0AAX4L278-F1
#
_entry.id   AF-A0AAX4L278-F1
#
_cell.length_a   1.000
_cell.length_b   1.000
_cell.length_c   1.000
_cell.angle_alpha   90.00
_cell.angle_beta   90.00
_cell.angle_gamma   90.00
#
_symmetry.space_group_name_H-M   'P 1'
#
loop_
_entity.id
_entity.type
_entity.pdbx_description
1 polymer ?
#
loop_
_entity_poly.entity_id
_entity_poly.type
_entity_poly.pdbx_seq_one_letter_code
_entity_poly.pdbx_strand_id
1 'polypeptide(L)'
;MGRTQPSFTKAVDQEIETLKRIALRLHSHELERLIEKAKEKVRYLQSASYDELMDPYNLVFLSMLLSLAEDCEKWKNTFLTQFQLKEE
;
A
#
# COMPACT_ATOMS: atom_id res chain seq x y z
N MET A 1 17.00 -3.49 -17.64
CA MET A 1 15.56 -3.16 -17.74
C MET A 1 14.79 -4.41 -18.09
N GLY A 2 13.70 -4.69 -17.36
CA GLY A 2 12.58 -5.53 -17.81
C GLY A 2 12.73 -7.04 -17.62
N ARG A 3 12.60 -7.55 -16.39
CA ARG A 3 12.41 -8.99 -16.13
C ARG A 3 11.39 -9.32 -15.03
N THR A 4 10.48 -8.40 -14.69
CA THR A 4 9.22 -8.84 -14.10
C THR A 4 8.49 -9.63 -15.18
N GLN A 5 8.27 -10.93 -14.97
CA GLN A 5 7.50 -11.74 -15.90
C GLN A 5 6.14 -11.06 -16.12
N PRO A 6 5.64 -10.94 -17.36
CA PRO A 6 4.33 -10.34 -17.64
C PRO A 6 3.19 -10.97 -16.83
N SER A 7 3.35 -12.23 -16.41
CA SER A 7 2.45 -12.93 -15.50
C SER A 7 2.43 -12.33 -14.09
N PHE A 8 3.57 -11.91 -13.54
CA PHE A 8 3.69 -11.43 -12.17
C PHE A 8 3.04 -10.07 -11.98
N THR A 9 3.39 -9.10 -12.83
CA THR A 9 2.78 -7.75 -12.80
C THR A 9 1.27 -7.85 -13.00
N LYS A 10 0.82 -8.69 -13.94
CA LYS A 10 -0.61 -8.91 -14.18
C LYS A 10 -1.31 -9.57 -12.99
N ALA A 11 -0.67 -10.51 -12.29
CA ALA A 11 -1.23 -11.12 -11.09
C ALA A 11 -1.38 -10.11 -9.96
N VAL A 12 -0.40 -9.22 -9.80
CA VAL A 12 -0.47 -8.11 -8.84
C VAL A 12 -1.60 -7.15 -9.18
N ASP A 13 -1.74 -6.77 -10.45
CA ASP A 13 -2.85 -5.91 -10.90
C ASP A 13 -4.22 -6.57 -10.65
N GLN A 14 -4.34 -7.87 -10.92
CA GLN A 14 -5.57 -8.63 -10.64
C GLN A 14 -5.92 -8.67 -9.16
N GLU A 15 -4.92 -8.77 -8.30
CA GLU A 15 -5.13 -8.77 -6.85
C GLU A 15 -5.61 -7.39 -6.37
N ILE A 16 -4.98 -6.31 -6.83
CA ILE A 16 -5.41 -4.94 -6.54
C ILE A 16 -6.85 -4.72 -6.99
N GLU A 17 -7.22 -5.14 -8.19
CA GLU A 17 -8.60 -5.00 -8.70
C GLU A 17 -9.61 -5.86 -7.92
N THR A 18 -9.17 -6.99 -7.38
CA THR A 18 -10.01 -7.81 -6.49
C THR A 18 -10.26 -7.09 -5.17
N LEU A 19 -9.23 -6.51 -4.56
CA LEU A 19 -9.36 -5.71 -3.34
C LEU A 19 -10.24 -4.47 -3.56
N LYS A 20 -10.11 -3.79 -4.69
CA LYS A 20 -10.99 -2.66 -5.05
C LYS A 20 -12.46 -3.06 -5.11
N ARG A 21 -12.76 -4.18 -5.78
CA ARG A 21 -14.14 -4.71 -5.84
C ARG A 21 -14.69 -5.05 -4.46
N ILE A 22 -13.85 -5.56 -3.56
CA ILE A 22 -14.23 -5.83 -2.16
C ILE A 22 -14.50 -4.52 -1.43
N ALA A 23 -13.62 -3.53 -1.55
CA ALA A 23 -13.77 -2.23 -0.90
C ALA A 23 -15.05 -1.51 -1.33
N LEU A 24 -15.35 -1.51 -2.63
CA LEU A 24 -16.59 -0.98 -3.20
C LEU A 24 -17.84 -1.68 -2.63
N ARG A 25 -17.81 -3.02 -2.51
CA ARG A 25 -18.92 -3.80 -1.93
C ARG A 25 -19.09 -3.57 -0.42
N LEU A 26 -18.01 -3.25 0.28
CA LEU A 26 -18.02 -2.89 1.70
C LEU A 26 -18.37 -1.42 1.93
N HIS A 27 -18.45 -0.59 0.87
CA HIS A 27 -18.61 0.86 0.95
C HIS A 27 -17.56 1.56 1.84
N SER A 28 -16.35 0.98 1.97
CA SER A 28 -15.30 1.53 2.81
C SER A 28 -14.40 2.46 2.01
N HIS A 29 -14.60 3.76 2.22
CA HIS A 29 -13.82 4.81 1.57
C HIS A 29 -12.36 4.81 2.07
N GLU A 30 -12.15 4.40 3.32
CA GLU A 30 -10.83 4.26 3.94
C GLU A 30 -10.03 3.15 3.27
N LEU A 31 -10.67 2.01 2.99
CA LEU A 31 -10.03 0.89 2.32
C LEU A 31 -9.71 1.22 0.86
N GLU A 32 -10.63 1.86 0.14
CA GLU A 32 -10.37 2.34 -1.23
C GLU A 32 -9.16 3.29 -1.27
N ARG A 33 -9.12 4.26 -0.35
CA ARG A 33 -8.00 5.19 -0.21
C ARG A 33 -6.69 4.47 0.12
N LEU A 34 -6.71 3.48 1.02
CA LEU A 34 -5.53 2.70 1.37
C LEU A 34 -5.01 1.90 0.17
N ILE A 35 -5.91 1.29 -0.62
CA ILE A 35 -5.55 0.52 -1.82
C ILE A 35 -4.89 1.41 -2.87
N GLU A 36 -5.40 2.62 -3.11
CA GLU A 36 -4.76 3.56 -4.05
C GLU A 36 -3.35 3.96 -3.59
N LYS A 37 -3.18 4.26 -2.29
CA LYS A 37 -1.83 4.54 -1.74
C LYS A 37 -0.89 3.34 -1.84
N ALA A 38 -1.41 2.13 -1.63
CA ALA A 38 -0.64 0.90 -1.73
C ALA A 38 -0.18 0.67 -3.18
N LYS A 39 -1.04 0.94 -4.17
CA LYS A 39 -0.74 0.79 -5.59
C LYS A 39 0.49 1.61 -6.03
N GLU A 40 0.67 2.80 -5.48
CA GLU A 40 1.86 3.63 -5.75
C GLU A 40 3.16 2.96 -5.28
N LYS A 41 3.09 2.15 -4.21
CA LYS A 41 4.24 1.51 -3.56
C LYS A 41 4.61 0.16 -4.14
N VAL A 42 3.65 -0.53 -4.75
CA VAL A 42 3.81 -1.87 -5.33
C VAL A 42 5.05 -1.96 -6.24
N ARG A 43 5.27 -0.98 -7.12
CA ARG A 43 6.43 -1.00 -8.03
C ARG A 43 7.77 -0.88 -7.32
N TYR A 44 7.83 -0.08 -6.26
CA TYR A 44 9.04 0.07 -5.45
C TYR A 44 9.34 -1.23 -4.71
N LEU A 45 8.32 -1.85 -4.12
CA LEU A 45 8.46 -3.14 -3.45
C LEU A 45 8.81 -4.27 -4.42
N GLN A 46 8.24 -4.31 -5.63
CA GLN A 46 8.62 -5.28 -6.67
C GLN A 46 10.09 -5.18 -7.04
N SER A 47 10.60 -3.94 -7.08
CA SER A 47 12.00 -3.69 -7.42
C SER A 47 12.91 -4.07 -6.26
N ALA A 48 12.49 -3.79 -5.02
CA ALA A 48 13.25 -4.10 -3.81
C ALA A 48 13.26 -5.61 -3.50
N SER A 49 12.20 -6.33 -3.83
CA SER A 49 12.06 -7.78 -3.60
C SER A 49 12.47 -8.62 -4.82
N TYR A 50 13.25 -8.05 -5.76
CA TYR A 50 13.52 -8.70 -7.05
C TYR A 50 14.23 -10.05 -6.92
N ASP A 51 15.19 -10.16 -6.00
CA ASP A 51 15.95 -11.39 -5.74
C ASP A 51 15.27 -12.29 -4.69
N GLU A 52 14.15 -11.85 -4.13
CA GLU A 52 13.41 -12.56 -3.09
C GLU A 52 12.27 -13.38 -3.69
N LEU A 53 12.00 -14.55 -3.09
CA LEU A 53 10.80 -15.33 -3.43
C LEU A 53 9.56 -14.66 -2.82
N MET A 54 8.99 -13.71 -3.55
CA MET A 54 7.79 -13.00 -3.14
C MET A 54 6.64 -13.27 -4.10
N ASP A 55 5.52 -13.76 -3.58
CA ASP A 55 4.30 -13.92 -4.38
C ASP A 55 3.52 -12.59 -4.54
N PRO A 56 2.66 -12.48 -5.55
CA PRO A 56 1.87 -11.28 -5.81
C PRO A 56 0.99 -10.82 -4.64
N TYR A 57 0.43 -11.75 -3.86
CA TYR A 57 -0.47 -11.44 -2.74
C TYR A 57 0.30 -10.79 -1.60
N ASN A 58 1.42 -11.40 -1.21
CA ASN A 58 2.30 -10.91 -0.17
C ASN A 58 2.87 -9.53 -0.52
N LEU A 59 3.20 -9.29 -1.78
CA LEU A 59 3.63 -7.98 -2.24
C LEU A 59 2.52 -6.91 -2.06
N VAL A 60 1.28 -7.22 -2.45
CA VAL A 60 0.15 -6.28 -2.31
C VAL A 60 -0.14 -6.01 -0.82
N PHE A 61 -0.17 -7.05 0.01
CA PHE A 61 -0.37 -6.87 1.45
C PHE A 61 0.75 -6.08 2.12
N LEU A 62 2.01 -6.34 1.77
CA LEU A 62 3.13 -5.55 2.26
C LEU A 62 2.99 -4.07 1.85
N SER A 63 2.54 -3.81 0.62
CA SER A 63 2.28 -2.46 0.12
C SER A 63 1.18 -1.74 0.92
N MET A 64 0.13 -2.47 1.32
CA MET A 64 -0.94 -1.95 2.17
C MET A 64 -0.45 -1.68 3.59
N LEU A 65 0.29 -2.62 4.20
CA LEU A 65 0.86 -2.45 5.54
C LEU A 65 1.80 -1.24 5.60
N LEU A 66 2.67 -1.08 4.61
CA LEU A 66 3.57 0.08 4.52
C LEU A 66 2.78 1.39 4.39
N SER A 67 1.73 1.42 3.57
CA SER A 67 0.87 2.60 3.43
C SER A 67 0.12 2.94 4.72
N LEU A 68 -0.32 1.93 5.47
CA LEU A 68 -0.97 2.13 6.77
C LEU A 68 0.03 2.65 7.80
N ALA A 69 1.24 2.09 7.85
CA ALA A 69 2.29 2.54 8.76
C ALA A 69 2.65 4.02 8.54
N GLU A 70 2.80 4.46 7.28
CA GLU A 70 3.04 5.87 6.95
C GLU A 70 1.89 6.80 7.42
N ASP A 71 0.64 6.35 7.29
CA ASP A 71 -0.51 7.13 7.75
C ASP A 71 -0.53 7.24 9.29
N CYS A 72 -0.19 6.16 9.99
CA CYS A 72 -0.03 6.18 11.45
C CYS A 72 1.11 7.11 11.89
N GLU A 73 2.25 7.11 11.20
CA GLU A 73 3.35 8.03 11.49
C GLU A 73 2.97 9.49 11.24
N LYS A 74 2.29 9.80 10.13
CA LYS A 74 1.78 11.14 9.85
C LYS A 74 0.81 11.63 10.93
N TRP A 75 -0.08 10.75 11.37
CA TRP A 75 -1.02 11.06 12.44
C TRP A 75 -0.30 11.34 13.76
N LYS A 76 0.65 10.47 14.14
CA LYS A 76 1.51 10.66 15.32
C LYS A 76 2.22 12.01 15.28
N ASN A 77 2.85 12.35 14.16
CA ASN A 77 3.60 13.60 14.02
C ASN A 77 2.68 14.82 14.10
N THR A 78 1.52 14.77 13.45
CA THR A 78 0.54 15.86 13.49
C THR A 78 0.03 16.09 14.91
N PHE A 79 -0.27 15.02 15.64
CA PHE A 79 -0.71 15.09 17.03
C PHE A 79 0.36 15.72 17.92
N LEU A 80 1.62 15.29 17.79
CA LEU A 80 2.74 15.82 18.56
C LEU A 80 2.98 17.32 18.26
N THR A 81 2.94 17.73 16.99
CA THR A 81 3.10 19.14 16.60
C THR A 81 1.96 20.02 17.14
N GLN A 82 0.72 19.54 17.08
CA GLN A 82 -0.43 20.27 17.63
C GLN A 82 -0.38 20.38 19.16
N PHE A 83 0.19 19.38 19.83
CA PHE A 83 0.38 19.43 21.28
C PHE A 83 1.43 20.47 21.68
N GLN A 84 2.57 20.49 20.98
CA GLN A 84 3.64 21.48 21.21
C GLN A 84 3.17 22.92 21.00
N LEU A 85 2.37 23.19 19.95
CA LEU A 85 1.79 24.51 19.67
C LEU A 85 0.73 24.97 20.67
N LYS A 86 0.23 24.09 21.54
CA LYS A 86 -0.72 24.44 22.61
C LYS A 86 -0.04 24.75 23.94
N GLU A 87 1.23 24.37 24.09
CA GLU A 87 2.03 24.63 25.29
C GLU A 87 2.90 25.91 25.17
N GLU A 88 3.02 26.49 23.97
CA GLU A 88 3.56 27.83 23.70
C GLU A 88 2.46 28.91 23.67
#